data_AF-A0A6N6PR89-F1
#
_entry.id   AF-A0A6N6PR89-F1
#
_cell.length_a   1.000
_cell.length_b   1.000
_cell.length_c   1.000
_cell.angle_alpha   90.00
_cell.angle_beta   90.00
_cell.angle_gamma   90.00
#
_symmetry.space_group_name_H-M   'P 1'
#
loop_
_entity.id
_entity.type
_entity.pdbx_description
1 polymer ?
#
loop_
_entity_poly.entity_id
_entity_poly.type
_entity_poly.pdbx_seq_one_letter_code
_entity_poly.pdbx_strand_id
1 'polypeptide(L)' 'MSTSTLIFSYVTLLLGGLVVLTIYSEMQRRRFRPSASEDRIFRCEKCAFVYTDDPDVDRSRCSQCGKSNDAIEF' A
#
# COMPACT_ATOMS: atom_id res chain seq x y z
N MET A 1 -36.21 -9.51 -32.47
CA MET A 1 -35.31 -8.46 -31.96
C MET A 1 -34.64 -7.77 -33.14
N SER A 2 -34.49 -6.45 -33.12
CA SER A 2 -33.78 -5.75 -34.21
C SER A 2 -32.26 -5.93 -34.06
N THR A 3 -31.54 -5.85 -35.18
CA THR A 3 -30.08 -5.85 -35.21
C THR A 3 -29.50 -4.73 -34.34
N SER A 4 -30.13 -3.56 -34.36
CA SER A 4 -29.74 -2.42 -33.52
C SER A 4 -29.87 -2.73 -32.03
N THR A 5 -30.92 -3.43 -31.60
CA THR A 5 -31.08 -3.83 -30.20
C THR A 5 -30.00 -4.84 -29.77
N LEU A 6 -29.61 -5.76 -30.66
CA LEU A 6 -28.55 -6.73 -30.39
C LEU A 6 -27.18 -6.06 -30.27
N ILE A 7 -26.87 -5.12 -31.18
CA ILE A 7 -25.62 -4.36 -31.12
C ILE A 7 -25.58 -3.51 -29.84
N PHE A 8 -26.68 -2.81 -29.55
CA PHE A 8 -26.77 -1.96 -28.37
C PHE A 8 -26.61 -2.75 -27.07
N SER A 9 -27.29 -3.90 -26.93
CA SER A 9 -27.19 -4.72 -25.72
C SER A 9 -25.78 -5.33 -25.58
N TYR A 10 -25.19 -5.78 -26.68
CA TYR A 10 -23.82 -6.30 -26.69
C TYR A 10 -22.81 -5.26 -26.21
N VAL A 11 -22.83 -4.07 -26.79
CA VAL A 11 -21.91 -2.97 -26.42
C VAL A 11 -22.13 -2.57 -24.96
N THR A 12 -23.38 -2.41 -24.54
CA THR A 12 -23.71 -2.01 -23.16
C THR A 12 -23.23 -3.04 -22.14
N LEU A 13 -23.41 -4.34 -22.42
CA LEU A 13 -22.92 -5.42 -21.56
C LEU A 13 -21.39 -5.42 -21.47
N LEU A 14 -20.71 -5.22 -22.61
CA LEU A 14 -19.26 -5.23 -22.67
C LEU A 14 -18.67 -4.05 -21.90
N LEU A 15 -19.20 -2.84 -22.10
CA LEU A 15 -18.81 -1.65 -21.36
C LEU A 15 -19.11 -1.78 -19.86
N GLY A 16 -20.30 -2.30 -19.51
CA GLY A 16 -20.66 -2.57 -18.12
C GLY A 16 -19.70 -3.57 -17.46
N GLY A 17 -19.32 -4.62 -18.17
CA GLY A 17 -18.31 -5.60 -17.73
C GLY A 17 -16.95 -4.96 -17.47
N LEU A 18 -16.49 -4.07 -18.34
CA LEU A 18 -15.21 -3.34 -18.15
C LEU A 18 -15.25 -2.42 -16.93
N VAL A 19 -16.38 -1.72 -16.69
CA VAL A 19 -16.55 -0.87 -15.50
C VAL A 19 -16.46 -1.71 -14.23
N VAL A 20 -17.19 -2.83 -14.17
CA VAL A 20 -17.16 -3.75 -13.02
C VAL A 20 -15.76 -4.30 -12.78
N LEU A 21 -15.08 -4.75 -13.84
CA LEU A 21 -13.73 -5.31 -13.74
C LEU A 21 -12.72 -4.27 -13.26
N THR A 22 -12.84 -3.03 -13.74
CA THR A 22 -11.98 -1.91 -13.31
C THR A 22 -12.17 -1.63 -11.83
N ILE A 23 -13.42 -1.47 -11.37
CA ILE A 23 -13.74 -1.23 -9.95
C ILE A 23 -13.23 -2.38 -9.08
N TYR A 24 -13.48 -3.63 -9.49
CA TYR A 24 -13.01 -4.80 -8.77
C TYR A 24 -11.48 -4.83 -8.65
N SER A 25 -10.77 -4.55 -9.75
CA SER A 25 -9.31 -4.53 -9.78
C SER A 25 -8.73 -3.43 -8.89
N GLU A 26 -9.36 -2.26 -8.84
CA GLU A 26 -8.94 -1.14 -7.98
C GLU A 26 -9.21 -1.44 -6.50
N MET A 27 -10.36 -2.03 -6.19
CA MET A 27 -10.66 -2.50 -4.83
C MET A 27 -9.65 -3.56 -4.37
N GLN A 28 -9.30 -4.49 -5.24
CA GLN A 28 -8.27 -5.48 -4.97
C GLN A 28 -6.89 -4.82 -4.78
N ARG A 29 -6.47 -3.91 -5.67
CA ARG A 29 -5.21 -3.17 -5.54
C ARG A 29 -5.12 -2.38 -4.23
N ARG A 30 -6.19 -1.71 -3.81
CA ARG A 30 -6.27 -0.99 -2.53
C ARG A 30 -6.14 -1.93 -1.33
N ARG A 31 -6.60 -3.18 -1.46
CA ARG A 31 -6.48 -4.19 -0.42
C ARG A 31 -5.06 -4.79 -0.31
N PHE A 32 -4.26 -4.69 -1.37
CA PHE A 32 -2.91 -5.29 -1.45
C PHE A 32 -1.75 -4.29 -1.46
N ARG A 33 -2.00 -2.99 -1.55
CA ARG A 33 -0.98 -2.01 -1.17
C ARG A 33 -0.97 -1.99 0.37
N PRO A 34 0.16 -2.36 1.03
CA PRO A 34 0.37 -1.85 2.38
C PRO A 34 0.13 -0.35 2.30
N SER A 35 -0.68 0.22 3.20
CA SER A 35 -0.60 1.66 3.46
C SER A 35 0.88 2.00 3.50
N ALA A 36 1.34 3.01 2.76
CA ALA A 36 2.75 3.40 2.73
C ALA A 36 3.28 3.27 4.16
N SER A 37 4.11 2.26 4.41
CA SER A 37 4.49 1.95 5.79
C SER A 37 5.22 3.21 6.24
N GLU A 38 4.64 3.90 7.21
CA GLU A 38 5.31 5.02 7.85
C GLU A 38 6.42 4.43 8.70
N ASP A 39 7.46 3.90 8.06
CA ASP A 39 8.58 3.32 8.78
C ASP A 39 9.11 4.42 9.71
N ARG A 40 9.15 4.13 11.00
CA ARG A 40 9.64 5.09 11.98
C ARG A 40 11.13 5.26 11.79
N ILE A 41 11.62 6.49 11.87
CA ILE A 41 13.05 6.80 11.78
C ILE A 41 13.64 6.71 13.19
N PHE A 42 14.72 5.93 13.32
CA PHE A 42 15.49 5.78 14.55
C PHE A 42 16.90 6.33 14.33
N ARG A 43 17.48 6.93 15.38
CA ARG A 43 18.89 7.32 15.41
C ARG A 43 19.56 6.67 16.59
N CYS A 44 20.61 5.90 16.33
CA CYS A 44 21.33 5.24 17.40
C CYS A 44 22.12 6.23 18.25
N GLU A 45 21.87 6.26 19.55
CA GLU A 45 22.62 7.12 20.49
C GLU A 45 24.08 6.70 20.64
N LYS A 46 24.43 5.44 20.34
CA LYS A 46 25.79 4.91 20.50
C LYS A 46 26.68 5.19 19.28
N CYS A 47 26.18 4.94 18.08
CA CYS A 47 26.98 5.02 16.85
C CYS A 47 26.47 6.08 15.85
N ALA A 48 25.42 6.83 16.19
CA ALA A 48 24.80 7.84 15.34
C ALA A 48 24.22 7.33 13.99
N PHE A 49 24.16 6.01 13.77
CA PHE A 49 23.56 5.42 12.58
C PHE A 49 22.04 5.69 12.56
N VAL A 50 21.53 6.15 11.42
CA VAL A 50 20.10 6.43 11.18
C VAL A 50 19.53 5.30 10.34
N TYR A 51 18.38 4.78 10.75
CA TYR A 51 17.74 3.64 10.10
C TYR A 51 16.22 3.71 10.30
N THR A 52 15.50 2.90 9.53
CA THR A 52 14.04 2.78 9.61
C THR A 52 13.65 1.39 10.09
N ASP A 53 12.52 1.29 10.78
CA ASP A 53 11.93 0.02 11.23
C ASP A 53 10.39 0.12 11.23
N ASP A 54 9.73 -1.00 11.49
CA ASP A 54 8.28 -1.14 11.46
C ASP A 54 7.57 -0.05 12.30
N PRO A 55 6.50 0.61 11.79
CA PRO A 55 5.75 1.60 12.55
C PRO A 55 5.20 1.10 13.89
N ASP A 56 4.97 -0.21 14.02
CA ASP A 56 4.38 -0.82 15.20
C ASP A 56 5.41 -1.08 16.32
N VAL A 57 6.70 -0.74 16.11
CA VAL A 57 7.72 -0.85 17.15
C VAL A 57 8.03 0.50 17.79
N ASP A 58 7.88 0.58 19.12
CA ASP A 58 8.30 1.75 19.90
C ASP A 58 9.83 1.85 20.03
N ARG A 59 10.51 0.69 19.95
CA ARG A 59 11.96 0.58 20.09
C ARG A 59 12.52 -0.38 19.06
N SER A 60 13.61 0.03 18.42
CA SER A 60 14.31 -0.79 17.45
C SER A 60 15.79 -0.93 17.79
N ARG A 61 16.38 -2.10 17.46
CA ARG A 61 17.81 -2.37 17.63
C ARG A 61 18.59 -1.87 16.42
N CYS A 62 19.62 -1.07 16.69
CA CYS A 62 20.54 -0.61 15.67
C CYS A 62 21.24 -1.79 14.98
N SER A 63 21.15 -1.87 13.65
CA SER A 63 21.78 -2.92 12.83
C SER A 63 23.31 -2.92 12.87
N GLN A 64 23.93 -1.81 13.29
CA GLN A 64 25.39 -1.68 13.38
C GLN A 64 25.96 -2.11 14.74
N CYS A 65 25.28 -1.77 15.84
CA CYS A 65 25.86 -1.94 17.19
C CYS A 65 24.97 -2.67 18.18
N GLY A 66 23.75 -3.04 17.79
CA GLY A 66 22.78 -3.79 18.59
C GLY A 66 22.09 -3.00 19.69
N LYS A 67 22.43 -1.72 19.92
CA LYS A 67 21.76 -0.87 20.93
C LYS A 67 20.30 -0.68 20.54
N SER A 68 19.38 -0.89 21.50
CA SER A 68 17.97 -0.52 21.35
C SER A 68 17.83 0.99 21.50
N ASN A 69 17.14 1.65 20.58
CA ASN A 69 16.88 3.09 20.60
C ASN A 69 15.38 3.35 20.43
N ASP A 70 14.93 4.48 20.96
CA ASP A 70 13.60 5.01 20.75
C ASP A 70 13.54 5.76 19.39
N ALA A 71 12.35 5.93 18.84
CA ALA A 71 12.13 6.64 17.58
C ALA A 71 12.44 8.14 17.73
N ILE A 72 12.83 8.78 16.64
CA ILE A 72 13.03 10.24 16.61
C ILE A 72 11.66 10.92 16.55
N GLU A 73 11.41 11.84 17.48
CA GLU A 73 10.30 12.79 17.42
C GLU A 73 10.84 14.13 16.86
N PHE A 74 10.16 14.70 15.87
CA PHE A 74 10.52 15.99 15.24
C PHE A 74 9.79 17.17 15.88
#